data_AF-A0A699VCZ7-F1
#
_entry.id   AF-A0A699VCZ7-F1
#
_cell.length_a   1.000
_cell.length_b   1.000
_cell.length_c   1.000
_cell.angle_alpha   90.00
_cell.angle_beta   90.00
_cell.angle_gamma   90.00
#
_symmetry.space_group_name_H-M   'P 1'
#
loop_
_entity.id
_entity.type
_entity.pdbx_description
1 polymer ?
#
loop_
_entity_poly.entity_id
_entity_poly.type
_entity_poly.pdbx_seq_one_letter_code
_entity_poly.pdbx_strand_id
1 'polypeptide(L)'
;IVGTSLNEQPHLRDKSMWSDQEKKIQKIDRLARSLLIQGLPNDIYSLIDSNKNAKDLWDALARHMLGSEYGEQDRKAVVLYEYETFKATEGELLLDTYIQYLQVINDLKKYGYSKDNCELNFKFLNNLQLEWKQYATMMRQNKNLMDINIDALYNILKQNQGDVNDAMGLKKKT
;
A
#
# COMPACT_ATOMS: atom_id res chain seq x y z
N ILE A 1 -6.13 47.05 -13.13
CA ILE A 1 -6.77 46.52 -11.90
C ILE A 1 -7.78 45.49 -12.36
N VAL A 2 -7.42 44.22 -12.23
CA VAL A 2 -8.22 43.07 -12.69
C VAL A 2 -9.31 42.83 -11.65
N GLY A 3 -10.56 42.96 -12.07
CA GLY A 3 -11.73 42.69 -11.23
C GLY A 3 -11.85 41.19 -10.96
N THR A 4 -11.77 40.82 -9.69
CA THR A 4 -12.06 39.47 -9.20
C THR A 4 -13.55 39.18 -9.33
N SER A 5 -13.91 38.26 -10.23
CA SER A 5 -15.24 37.65 -10.27
C SER A 5 -15.37 36.72 -9.05
N LEU A 6 -16.26 37.06 -8.13
CA LEU A 6 -16.62 36.23 -6.99
C LEU A 6 -17.34 34.98 -7.52
N ASN A 7 -16.84 33.81 -7.17
CA ASN A 7 -17.40 32.51 -7.51
C ASN A 7 -18.75 32.34 -6.80
N GLU A 8 -19.86 32.59 -7.51
CA GLU A 8 -21.22 32.40 -6.98
C GLU A 8 -21.51 30.90 -6.74
N GLN A 9 -21.85 30.55 -5.49
CA GLN A 9 -22.44 29.25 -5.19
C GLN A 9 -23.82 29.15 -5.88
N PRO A 10 -24.19 27.98 -6.45
CA PRO A 10 -25.48 27.83 -7.12
C PRO A 10 -26.62 28.03 -6.11
N HIS A 11 -27.35 29.12 -6.29
CA HIS A 11 -28.58 29.41 -5.55
C HIS A 11 -29.58 28.26 -5.76
N LEU A 12 -29.99 27.59 -4.68
CA LEU A 12 -31.02 26.55 -4.71
C LEU A 12 -32.32 27.16 -5.26
N ARG A 13 -32.63 26.87 -6.53
CA ARG A 13 -33.85 27.33 -7.20
C ARG A 13 -35.07 26.70 -6.54
N ASP A 14 -36.13 27.49 -6.34
CA ASP A 14 -37.38 27.02 -5.74
C ASP A 14 -37.92 25.78 -6.48
N LYS A 15 -38.35 24.77 -5.73
CA LYS A 15 -38.90 23.50 -6.26
C LYS A 15 -40.12 23.72 -7.16
N SER A 16 -40.82 24.84 -7.00
CA SER A 16 -41.93 25.25 -7.87
C SER A 16 -41.50 25.59 -9.30
N MET A 17 -40.22 25.95 -9.51
CA MET A 17 -39.68 26.32 -10.82
C MET A 17 -39.04 25.14 -11.57
N TRP A 18 -39.17 23.91 -11.05
CA TRP A 18 -38.54 22.73 -11.63
C TRP A 18 -39.30 22.21 -12.85
N SER A 19 -38.54 21.79 -13.85
CA SER A 19 -39.01 21.02 -15.00
C SER A 19 -39.51 19.63 -14.58
N ASP A 20 -40.31 19.01 -15.44
CA ASP A 20 -40.81 17.65 -15.21
C ASP A 20 -39.68 16.60 -15.15
N GLN A 21 -38.59 16.86 -15.88
CA GLN A 21 -37.39 16.03 -15.84
C GLN A 21 -36.68 16.11 -14.47
N GLU A 22 -36.50 17.30 -13.92
CA GLU A 22 -35.90 17.49 -12.58
C GLU A 22 -36.75 16.84 -11.48
N LYS A 23 -38.09 16.98 -11.57
CA LYS A 23 -39.03 16.30 -10.66
C LYS A 23 -38.91 14.78 -10.77
N LYS A 24 -38.76 14.24 -11.98
CA LYS A 24 -38.57 12.79 -12.20
C LYS A 24 -37.26 12.30 -11.59
N ILE A 25 -36.16 13.04 -11.78
CA ILE A 25 -34.85 12.72 -11.21
C ILE A 25 -34.93 12.69 -9.68
N GLN A 26 -35.57 13.68 -9.05
CA GLN A 26 -35.73 13.69 -7.59
C GLN A 26 -36.58 12.51 -7.07
N LYS A 27 -37.62 12.11 -7.81
CA LYS A 27 -38.41 10.92 -7.43
C LYS A 27 -37.56 9.65 -7.46
N ILE A 28 -36.74 9.48 -8.49
CA ILE A 28 -35.83 8.34 -8.62
C ILE A 28 -34.79 8.36 -7.49
N ASP A 29 -34.18 9.51 -7.21
CA ASP A 29 -33.22 9.66 -6.12
C ASP A 29 -33.81 9.30 -4.75
N ARG A 30 -35.02 9.77 -4.44
CA ARG A 30 -35.72 9.41 -3.20
C ARG A 30 -35.99 7.92 -3.09
N LEU A 31 -36.41 7.29 -4.18
CA LEU A 31 -36.65 5.85 -4.22
C LEU A 31 -35.35 5.07 -4.01
N ALA A 32 -34.29 5.42 -4.73
CA ALA A 32 -32.98 4.80 -4.58
C ALA A 32 -32.45 4.95 -3.15
N ARG A 33 -32.57 6.13 -2.55
CA ARG A 33 -32.18 6.37 -1.14
C ARG A 33 -32.99 5.51 -0.18
N SER A 34 -34.31 5.40 -0.37
CA SER A 34 -35.17 4.56 0.47
C SER A 34 -34.77 3.08 0.40
N LEU A 35 -34.50 2.56 -0.79
CA LEU A 35 -34.08 1.17 -1.00
C LEU A 35 -32.72 0.89 -0.36
N LEU A 36 -31.77 1.82 -0.50
CA LEU A 36 -30.45 1.71 0.16
C LEU A 36 -30.60 1.63 1.68
N ILE A 37 -31.41 2.50 2.29
CA ILE A 37 -31.63 2.52 3.74
C ILE A 37 -32.28 1.21 4.23
N GLN A 38 -33.26 0.69 3.49
CA GLN A 38 -33.93 -0.57 3.83
C GLN A 38 -33.00 -1.78 3.82
N GLY A 39 -31.96 -1.75 2.98
CA GLY A 39 -30.95 -2.81 2.92
C GLY A 39 -29.86 -2.72 3.99
N LEU A 40 -29.81 -1.65 4.79
CA LEU A 40 -28.74 -1.40 5.75
C LEU A 40 -29.14 -1.77 7.18
N PRO A 41 -28.29 -2.48 7.93
CA PRO A 41 -28.38 -2.59 9.37
C PRO A 41 -28.37 -1.21 10.07
N ASN A 42 -29.12 -1.08 11.17
CA ASN A 42 -29.32 0.20 11.87
C ASN A 42 -28.02 0.82 12.41
N ASP A 43 -27.09 -0.02 12.86
CA ASP A 43 -25.75 0.38 13.32
C ASP A 43 -24.94 1.05 12.20
N ILE A 44 -24.97 0.49 10.98
CA ILE A 44 -24.31 1.08 9.81
C ILE A 44 -25.02 2.35 9.34
N TYR A 45 -26.35 2.36 9.28
CA TYR A 45 -27.12 3.53 8.84
C TYR A 45 -26.88 4.76 9.73
N SER A 46 -26.81 4.57 11.05
CA SER A 46 -26.58 5.64 12.02
C SER A 46 -25.27 6.41 11.82
N LEU A 47 -24.29 5.79 11.14
CA LEU A 47 -22.98 6.39 10.86
C LEU A 47 -22.98 7.24 9.57
N ILE A 48 -24.00 7.10 8.70
CA ILE A 48 -24.04 7.72 7.36
C ILE A 48 -25.38 8.42 7.05
N ASP A 49 -26.19 8.74 8.07
CA ASP A 49 -27.56 9.23 7.94
C ASP A 49 -27.69 10.66 7.37
N SER A 50 -26.65 11.48 7.50
CA SER A 50 -26.60 12.89 7.06
C SER A 50 -26.62 13.12 5.54
N ASN A 51 -26.56 12.05 4.73
CA ASN A 51 -26.48 12.14 3.27
C ASN A 51 -27.85 12.45 2.61
N LYS A 52 -27.86 13.48 1.76
CA LYS A 52 -29.07 14.11 1.20
C LYS A 52 -29.64 13.41 -0.03
N ASN A 53 -28.80 12.77 -0.83
CA ASN A 53 -29.18 12.06 -2.06
C ASN A 53 -28.64 10.62 -2.03
N ALA A 54 -29.15 9.77 -2.92
CA ALA A 54 -28.79 8.36 -2.95
C ALA A 54 -27.30 8.14 -3.28
N LYS A 55 -26.73 9.00 -4.14
CA LYS A 55 -25.32 8.93 -4.53
C LYS A 55 -24.41 9.20 -3.33
N ASP A 56 -24.63 10.28 -2.60
CA ASP A 56 -23.83 10.64 -1.42
C ASP A 56 -23.92 9.55 -0.35
N LEU A 57 -25.11 8.96 -0.17
CA LEU A 57 -25.32 7.85 0.76
C LEU A 57 -24.53 6.60 0.33
N TRP A 58 -24.55 6.27 -0.96
CA TRP A 58 -23.75 5.17 -1.52
C TRP A 58 -22.24 5.44 -1.38
N ASP A 59 -21.78 6.64 -1.70
CA ASP A 59 -20.36 7.03 -1.59
C ASP A 59 -19.88 7.03 -0.12
N ALA A 60 -20.75 7.40 0.83
CA ALA A 60 -20.46 7.30 2.26
C ALA A 60 -20.39 5.84 2.73
N LEU A 61 -21.33 5.00 2.30
CA LEU A 61 -21.33 3.56 2.60
C LEU A 61 -20.08 2.88 2.04
N ALA A 62 -19.72 3.17 0.78
CA ALA A 62 -18.52 2.64 0.14
C ALA A 62 -17.26 3.04 0.91
N ARG A 63 -17.13 4.33 1.29
CA ARG A 63 -16.01 4.81 2.12
C ARG A 63 -15.94 4.12 3.47
N HIS A 64 -17.08 3.85 4.10
CA HIS A 64 -17.14 3.20 5.41
C HIS A 64 -16.75 1.71 5.32
N MET A 65 -17.25 0.99 4.31
CA MET A 65 -17.03 -0.46 4.19
C MET A 65 -15.69 -0.84 3.54
N LEU A 66 -15.24 -0.06 2.55
CA LEU A 66 -14.03 -0.35 1.77
C LEU A 66 -12.83 0.50 2.19
N GLY A 67 -13.08 1.56 2.96
CA GLY A 67 -12.13 2.63 3.21
C GLY A 67 -12.26 3.75 2.17
N SER A 68 -11.64 4.89 2.45
CA SER A 68 -11.48 5.97 1.47
C SER A 68 -10.27 5.72 0.57
N GLU A 69 -10.18 6.43 -0.55
CA GLU A 69 -8.94 6.51 -1.34
C GLU A 69 -7.75 6.99 -0.45
N TYR A 70 -8.02 7.84 0.54
CA TYR A 70 -7.03 8.20 1.57
C TYR A 70 -6.53 6.98 2.35
N GLY A 71 -7.40 6.05 2.73
CA GLY A 71 -6.99 4.80 3.36
C GLY A 71 -6.18 3.88 2.44
N GLU A 72 -6.40 3.94 1.12
CA GLU A 72 -5.55 3.23 0.15
C GLU A 72 -4.17 3.89 0.01
N GLN A 73 -4.12 5.23 -0.07
CA GLN A 73 -2.85 5.97 -0.11
C GLN A 73 -2.04 5.81 1.18
N ASP A 74 -2.69 5.81 2.34
CA ASP A 74 -2.05 5.54 3.63
C ASP A 74 -1.44 4.12 3.65
N ARG A 75 -2.16 3.12 3.15
CA ARG A 75 -1.62 1.75 3.02
C ARG A 75 -0.43 1.69 2.05
N LYS A 76 -0.49 2.39 0.92
CA LYS A 76 0.64 2.51 -0.02
C LYS A 76 1.85 3.15 0.63
N ALA A 77 1.64 4.21 1.42
CA ALA A 77 2.70 4.90 2.15
C ALA A 77 3.33 4.00 3.21
N VAL A 78 2.54 3.21 3.94
CA VAL A 78 3.04 2.23 4.92
C VAL A 78 3.93 1.17 4.25
N VAL A 79 3.46 0.56 3.15
CA VAL A 79 4.24 -0.46 2.44
C VAL A 79 5.54 0.12 1.87
N LEU A 80 5.50 1.34 1.33
CA LEU A 80 6.72 2.00 0.85
C LEU A 80 7.68 2.31 2.01
N TYR A 81 7.16 2.75 3.15
CA TYR A 81 7.95 3.00 4.35
C TYR A 81 8.61 1.70 4.87
N GLU A 82 7.87 0.60 4.95
CA GLU A 82 8.40 -0.71 5.35
C GLU A 82 9.52 -1.17 4.41
N TYR A 83 9.36 -1.01 3.09
CA TYR A 83 10.43 -1.29 2.14
C TYR A 83 11.64 -0.38 2.33
N GLU A 84 11.42 0.93 2.48
CA GLU A 84 12.53 1.88 2.56
C GLU A 84 13.34 1.72 3.84
N THR A 85 12.66 1.38 4.94
CA THR A 85 13.25 1.20 6.28
C THR A 85 13.60 -0.25 6.61
N PHE A 86 13.34 -1.19 5.69
CA PHE A 86 13.65 -2.60 5.87
C PHE A 86 15.11 -2.80 6.30
N LYS A 87 15.31 -3.54 7.39
CA LYS A 87 16.63 -3.90 7.91
C LYS A 87 16.56 -5.21 8.67
N ALA A 88 17.53 -6.08 8.44
CA ALA A 88 17.67 -7.31 9.23
C ALA A 88 17.87 -6.97 10.71
N THR A 89 17.18 -7.74 11.57
CA THR A 89 17.34 -7.59 13.01
C THR A 89 18.64 -8.28 13.46
N GLU A 90 19.36 -7.71 14.43
CA GLU A 90 20.58 -8.31 14.95
C GLU A 90 20.29 -9.69 15.57
N GLY A 91 21.07 -10.70 15.19
CA GLY A 91 20.90 -12.08 15.66
C GLY A 91 19.78 -12.87 14.96
N GLU A 92 19.07 -12.26 14.02
CA GLU A 92 18.07 -12.95 13.20
C GLU A 92 18.74 -13.97 12.24
N LEU A 93 18.07 -15.06 11.91
CA LEU A 93 18.58 -15.98 10.90
C LEU A 93 18.39 -15.40 9.49
N LEU A 94 19.34 -15.65 8.58
CA LEU A 94 19.23 -15.23 7.18
C LEU A 94 17.90 -15.65 6.53
N LEU A 95 17.39 -16.84 6.87
CA LEU A 95 16.11 -17.34 6.36
C LEU A 95 14.94 -16.45 6.82
N ASP A 96 14.93 -16.02 8.07
CA ASP A 96 13.84 -15.21 8.62
C ASP A 96 13.84 -13.82 7.99
N THR A 97 15.03 -13.20 7.88
CA THR A 97 15.19 -11.92 7.15
C THR A 97 14.74 -12.04 5.69
N TYR A 98 15.07 -13.14 5.01
CA TYR A 98 14.64 -13.37 3.62
C TYR A 98 13.13 -13.52 3.51
N ILE A 99 12.48 -14.26 4.41
CA ILE A 99 11.02 -14.43 4.42
C ILE A 99 10.34 -13.07 4.63
N GLN A 100 10.80 -12.26 5.59
CA GLN A 100 10.27 -10.91 5.80
C GLN A 100 10.46 -10.02 4.57
N TYR A 101 11.63 -10.08 3.93
CA TYR A 101 11.88 -9.30 2.72
C TYR A 101 10.95 -9.69 1.56
N LEU A 102 10.68 -10.99 1.39
CA LEU A 102 9.71 -11.46 0.40
C LEU A 102 8.30 -10.94 0.67
N GLN A 103 7.88 -10.86 1.94
CA GLN A 103 6.59 -10.29 2.32
C GLN A 103 6.51 -8.82 1.89
N VAL A 104 7.53 -8.02 2.21
CA VAL A 104 7.62 -6.61 1.82
C VAL A 104 7.58 -6.43 0.29
N ILE A 105 8.32 -7.26 -0.47
CA ILE A 105 8.27 -7.21 -1.95
C ILE A 105 6.88 -7.57 -2.47
N ASN A 106 6.24 -8.57 -1.89
CA ASN A 106 4.91 -9.00 -2.32
C ASN A 106 3.86 -7.92 -2.03
N ASP A 107 3.97 -7.22 -0.90
CA ASP A 107 3.11 -6.08 -0.59
C ASP A 107 3.35 -4.91 -1.54
N LEU A 108 4.60 -4.60 -1.90
CA LEU A 108 4.90 -3.62 -2.96
C LEU A 108 4.18 -3.96 -4.27
N LYS A 109 4.31 -5.22 -4.73
CA LYS A 109 3.67 -5.70 -5.96
C LYS A 109 2.15 -5.59 -5.89
N LYS A 110 1.56 -5.94 -4.74
CA LYS A 110 0.12 -5.85 -4.49
C LYS A 110 -0.41 -4.43 -4.69
N TYR A 111 0.38 -3.41 -4.36
CA TYR A 111 0.02 -2.00 -4.53
C TYR A 111 0.50 -1.36 -5.84
N GLY A 112 1.03 -2.16 -6.77
CA GLY A 112 1.44 -1.71 -8.11
C GLY A 112 2.86 -1.15 -8.19
N TYR A 113 3.68 -1.28 -7.14
CA TYR A 113 5.09 -0.93 -7.21
C TYR A 113 5.87 -2.07 -7.85
N SER A 114 6.52 -1.77 -8.99
CA SER A 114 7.43 -2.69 -9.66
C SER A 114 8.87 -2.25 -9.41
N LYS A 115 9.71 -3.20 -9.00
CA LYS A 115 11.15 -3.04 -8.77
C LYS A 115 11.86 -4.11 -9.58
N ASP A 116 12.94 -3.73 -10.26
CA ASP A 116 13.76 -4.72 -10.96
C ASP A 116 14.62 -5.53 -9.96
N ASN A 117 15.14 -6.66 -10.44
CA ASN A 117 15.93 -7.56 -9.63
C ASN A 117 17.18 -6.89 -9.04
N CYS A 118 17.83 -5.99 -9.79
CA CYS A 118 19.04 -5.32 -9.33
C CYS A 118 18.73 -4.39 -8.15
N GLU A 119 17.63 -3.63 -8.22
CA GLU A 119 17.21 -2.78 -7.12
C GLU A 119 16.87 -3.61 -5.86
N LEU A 120 16.08 -4.69 -6.02
CA LEU A 120 15.71 -5.57 -4.92
C LEU A 120 16.93 -6.24 -4.28
N ASN A 121 17.82 -6.79 -5.10
CA ASN A 121 19.03 -7.47 -4.63
C ASN A 121 19.97 -6.49 -3.92
N PHE A 122 20.11 -5.27 -4.44
CA PHE A 122 20.92 -4.23 -3.82
C PHE A 122 20.36 -3.82 -2.46
N LYS A 123 19.05 -3.60 -2.38
CA LYS A 123 18.37 -3.24 -1.14
C LYS A 123 18.49 -4.38 -0.11
N PHE A 124 18.28 -5.63 -0.51
CA PHE A 124 18.43 -6.79 0.38
C PHE A 124 19.84 -6.87 0.96
N LEU A 125 20.86 -6.90 0.10
CA LEU A 125 22.27 -7.08 0.50
C LEU A 125 22.78 -5.97 1.44
N ASN A 126 22.37 -4.71 1.23
CA ASN A 126 22.79 -3.60 2.09
C ASN A 126 22.13 -3.62 3.48
N ASN A 127 20.99 -4.28 3.59
CA ASN A 127 20.19 -4.33 4.80
C ASN A 127 20.34 -5.65 5.56
N LEU A 128 21.19 -6.56 5.07
CA LEU A 128 21.67 -7.70 5.84
C LEU A 128 22.54 -7.26 7.01
N GLN A 129 22.69 -8.17 7.99
CA GLN A 129 23.55 -7.96 9.14
C GLN A 129 25.04 -7.82 8.75
N LEU A 130 25.86 -7.32 9.69
CA LEU A 130 27.24 -6.88 9.44
C LEU A 130 28.15 -7.98 8.87
N GLU A 131 27.89 -9.22 9.23
CA GLU A 131 28.59 -10.43 8.80
C GLU A 131 28.58 -10.58 7.27
N TRP A 132 27.51 -10.10 6.62
CA TRP A 132 27.32 -10.23 5.17
C TRP A 132 27.95 -9.09 4.36
N LYS A 133 28.52 -8.06 5.00
CA LYS A 133 29.03 -6.85 4.31
C LYS A 133 30.09 -7.15 3.24
N GLN A 134 30.99 -8.09 3.51
CA GLN A 134 32.04 -8.46 2.57
C GLN A 134 31.45 -9.13 1.33
N TYR A 135 30.55 -10.11 1.52
CA TYR A 135 29.83 -10.77 0.44
C TYR A 135 28.96 -9.80 -0.35
N ALA A 136 28.21 -8.92 0.32
CA ALA A 136 27.43 -7.87 -0.35
C ALA A 136 28.31 -6.98 -1.25
N THR A 137 29.55 -6.70 -0.85
CA THR A 137 30.49 -5.92 -1.67
C THR A 137 30.98 -6.71 -2.88
N MET A 138 31.34 -7.98 -2.71
CA MET A 138 31.76 -8.85 -3.82
C MET A 138 30.63 -9.07 -4.83
N MET A 139 29.41 -9.33 -4.36
CA MET A 139 28.24 -9.55 -5.22
C MET A 139 27.91 -8.30 -6.04
N ARG A 140 28.00 -7.10 -5.46
CA ARG A 140 27.77 -5.82 -6.18
C ARG A 140 28.77 -5.58 -7.31
N GLN A 141 29.99 -6.08 -7.20
CA GLN A 141 30.99 -5.97 -8.26
C GLN A 141 30.70 -6.89 -9.44
N ASN A 142 29.86 -7.91 -9.26
CA ASN A 142 29.45 -8.84 -10.30
C ASN A 142 28.04 -8.50 -10.80
N LYS A 143 27.97 -7.68 -11.85
CA LYS A 143 26.71 -7.20 -12.42
C LYS A 143 25.72 -8.32 -12.75
N ASN A 144 26.21 -9.46 -13.24
CA ASN A 144 25.36 -10.61 -13.58
C ASN A 144 24.66 -11.20 -12.35
N LEU A 145 25.28 -11.13 -11.16
CA LEU A 145 24.71 -11.60 -9.91
C LEU A 145 23.70 -10.62 -9.30
N MET A 146 23.68 -9.37 -9.76
CA MET A 146 22.69 -8.40 -9.32
C MET A 146 21.38 -8.52 -10.09
N ASP A 147 21.41 -9.03 -11.33
CA ASP A 147 20.23 -9.15 -12.18
C ASP A 147 19.44 -10.48 -11.99
N ILE A 148 19.97 -11.43 -11.20
CA ILE A 148 19.29 -12.70 -10.89
C ILE A 148 18.05 -12.48 -10.02
N ASN A 149 17.12 -13.44 -10.01
CA ASN A 149 15.97 -13.36 -9.11
C ASN A 149 16.40 -13.48 -7.62
N ILE A 150 15.58 -12.92 -6.74
CA ILE A 150 15.87 -12.85 -5.29
C ILE A 150 16.05 -14.24 -4.65
N ASP A 151 15.38 -15.27 -5.16
CA ASP A 151 15.47 -16.64 -4.65
C ASP A 151 16.82 -17.27 -4.97
N ALA A 152 17.35 -17.04 -6.18
CA ALA A 152 18.67 -17.46 -6.59
C ALA A 152 19.74 -16.75 -5.76
N LEU A 153 19.57 -15.43 -5.51
CA LEU A 153 20.46 -14.69 -4.63
C LEU A 153 20.48 -15.29 -3.22
N TYR A 154 19.30 -15.55 -2.64
CA TYR A 154 19.19 -16.18 -1.32
C TYR A 154 19.89 -17.55 -1.28
N ASN A 155 19.72 -18.38 -2.30
CA ASN A 155 20.36 -19.69 -2.37
C ASN A 155 21.90 -19.58 -2.42
N ILE A 156 22.44 -18.61 -3.14
CA ILE A 156 23.89 -18.34 -3.15
C ILE A 156 24.37 -17.93 -1.76
N LEU A 157 23.67 -16.99 -1.09
CA LEU A 157 24.01 -16.57 0.26
C LEU A 157 23.98 -17.73 1.26
N LYS A 158 22.94 -18.57 1.18
CA LYS A 158 22.77 -19.76 2.02
C LYS A 158 23.92 -20.76 1.84
N GLN A 159 24.36 -21.00 0.60
CA GLN A 159 25.49 -21.90 0.32
C GLN A 159 26.81 -21.39 0.91
N ASN A 160 27.00 -20.08 0.94
CA ASN A 160 28.22 -19.43 1.43
C ASN A 160 28.18 -19.10 2.94
N GLN A 161 27.14 -19.51 3.66
CA GLN A 161 26.98 -19.16 5.07
C GLN A 161 28.10 -19.70 5.97
N GLY A 162 28.67 -20.87 5.62
CA GLY A 162 29.84 -21.43 6.32
C GLY A 162 31.05 -20.51 6.24
N ASP A 163 31.36 -20.02 5.03
CA ASP A 163 32.51 -19.15 4.77
C ASP A 163 32.38 -17.80 5.49
N VAL A 164 31.16 -17.26 5.56
CA VAL A 164 30.85 -16.04 6.34
C VAL A 164 31.11 -16.25 7.83
N ASN A 165 30.68 -17.39 8.38
CA ASN A 165 30.89 -17.70 9.79
C ASN A 165 32.38 -17.89 10.12
N ASP A 166 33.13 -18.52 9.22
CA ASP A 166 34.57 -18.74 9.37
C ASP A 166 35.36 -17.43 9.26
N ALA A 167 35.02 -16.55 8.30
CA ALA A 167 35.63 -15.24 8.12
C ALA A 167 35.43 -14.31 9.33
N MET A 168 34.31 -14.47 10.04
CA MET A 168 33.98 -13.72 11.26
C MET A 168 34.59 -14.31 12.55
N GLY A 169 35.34 -15.42 12.44
CA GLY A 169 35.95 -16.07 13.61
C GLY A 169 34.93 -16.75 14.54
N LEU A 170 33.70 -16.99 14.08
CA LEU A 170 32.61 -17.63 14.84
C LEU A 170 32.76 -19.17 14.87
N LYS A 171 33.98 -19.67 15.07
CA LYS A 171 34.16 -21.09 15.39
C LYS A 171 33.59 -21.33 16.79
N LYS A 172 32.52 -22.12 16.86
CA LYS A 172 32.01 -22.70 18.11
C LYS A 172 33.21 -23.29 18.86
N LYS A 173 33.50 -22.73 20.04
CA LYS A 173 34.34 -23.42 21.02
C LYS A 173 33.64 -24.74 21.32
N THR A 174 34.30 -25.82 20.92
CA THR A 174 33.92 -27.21 21.15
C THR A 174 33.73 -27.49 22.63
#